data_AF-A0A7S0FX34-F1
#
_entry.id   AF-A0A7S0FX34-F1
#
_cell.length_a   1.000
_cell.length_b   1.000
_cell.length_c   1.000
_cell.angle_alpha   90.00
_cell.angle_beta   90.00
_cell.angle_gamma   90.00
#
_symmetry.space_group_name_H-M   'P 1'
#
loop_
_entity.id
_entity.type
_entity.pdbx_description
1 polymer ?
#
loop_
_entity_poly.entity_id
_entity_poly.type
_entity_poly.pdbx_seq_one_letter_code
_entity_poly.pdbx_strand_id
1 'polypeptide(L)'
;ARRERFAAGGRAATPGGQADTGTENVAQYPVPLGDRVVGRSTLLFRPYVRLRSAPDPETVRSEEVLRASLHALLDKSTSPSGGWEAVREQLWSIRQDLLVQHLHRSLLAAEVGLEGARLAIRAGDVAEL
;
A
#
# COMPACT_ATOMS: atom_id res chain seq x y z
N ALA A 1 61.90 -9.20 38.78
CA ALA A 1 60.74 -9.92 39.39
C ALA A 1 60.17 -10.85 38.33
N ARG A 2 60.44 -12.16 38.42
CA ARG A 2 59.61 -13.19 39.08
C ARG A 2 58.33 -13.49 38.27
N ARG A 3 58.42 -14.45 37.33
CA ARG A 3 57.76 -15.80 37.33
C ARG A 3 56.26 -15.71 36.95
N GLU A 4 55.60 -16.59 36.19
CA GLU A 4 55.67 -18.05 36.05
C GLU A 4 55.21 -18.52 34.65
N ARG A 5 55.81 -19.61 34.18
CA ARG A 5 55.25 -20.53 33.19
C ARG A 5 54.44 -21.59 33.94
N PHE A 6 53.31 -22.03 33.40
CA PHE A 6 52.85 -23.41 33.56
C PHE A 6 52.20 -23.91 32.27
N ALA A 7 52.50 -25.16 31.96
CA ALA A 7 52.22 -25.87 30.72
C ALA A 7 51.29 -27.07 30.97
N ALA A 8 50.83 -27.64 29.85
CA ALA A 8 50.44 -29.03 29.63
C ALA A 8 48.95 -29.42 29.79
N GLY A 9 48.38 -29.86 28.66
CA GLY A 9 47.99 -31.28 28.53
C GLY A 9 46.50 -31.57 28.43
N GLY A 10 46.07 -32.06 27.26
CA GLY A 10 44.84 -32.85 27.14
C GLY A 10 44.14 -32.77 25.78
N ARG A 11 44.58 -33.56 24.78
CA ARG A 11 43.73 -33.96 23.64
C ARG A 11 42.96 -35.21 24.06
N ALA A 12 41.65 -35.22 23.83
CA ALA A 12 40.88 -36.43 23.55
C ALA A 12 39.68 -36.07 22.66
N ALA A 13 39.58 -36.77 21.53
CA ALA A 13 38.46 -36.75 20.58
C ALA A 13 37.17 -37.27 21.24
N THR A 14 35.97 -37.02 20.72
CA THR A 14 35.31 -37.77 19.60
C THR A 14 33.91 -37.14 19.34
N PRO A 15 33.05 -37.73 18.49
CA PRO A 15 32.70 -37.44 17.09
C PRO A 15 31.50 -36.45 16.97
N GLY A 16 31.22 -35.75 15.87
CA GLY A 16 30.85 -36.25 14.54
C GLY A 16 29.33 -36.13 14.31
N GLY A 17 28.94 -35.41 13.25
CA GLY A 17 27.58 -35.34 12.70
C GLY A 17 26.77 -34.13 13.20
N GLN A 18 26.12 -33.31 12.38
CA GLN A 18 25.83 -33.32 10.95
C GLN A 18 25.72 -31.85 10.48
N ALA A 19 25.95 -31.65 9.19
CA ALA A 19 25.79 -30.37 8.52
C ALA A 19 24.36 -29.83 8.67
N ASP A 20 24.22 -28.64 9.23
CA ASP A 20 23.01 -27.83 9.05
C ASP A 20 23.18 -26.99 7.79
N THR A 21 23.06 -27.65 6.64
CA THR A 21 22.84 -26.97 5.37
C THR A 21 21.43 -26.43 5.38
N GLY A 22 21.34 -25.12 5.56
CA GLY A 22 20.29 -24.20 5.12
C GLY A 22 18.90 -24.78 4.90
N THR A 23 17.94 -24.26 5.66
CA THR A 23 16.76 -23.55 5.13
C THR A 23 16.06 -22.94 6.34
N GLU A 24 16.50 -21.76 6.79
CA GLU A 24 15.61 -20.92 7.59
C GLU A 24 14.55 -20.38 6.64
N ASN A 25 13.49 -21.18 6.51
CA ASN A 25 12.23 -20.82 5.90
C ASN A 25 11.79 -19.52 6.56
N VAL A 26 11.97 -18.39 5.85
CA VAL A 26 11.35 -17.12 6.20
C VAL A 26 9.86 -17.35 6.01
N ALA A 27 9.24 -17.91 7.04
CA ALA A 27 7.80 -18.09 7.11
C ALA A 27 7.21 -16.71 6.90
N GLN A 28 6.64 -16.56 5.70
CA GLN A 28 5.95 -15.39 5.24
C GLN A 28 4.78 -15.16 6.19
N TYR A 29 4.99 -14.32 7.21
CA TYR A 29 3.89 -13.82 8.03
C TYR A 29 3.08 -12.88 7.12
N PRO A 30 1.83 -13.21 6.73
CA PRO A 30 0.93 -12.17 6.28
C PRO A 30 0.74 -11.25 7.49
N VAL A 31 1.40 -10.10 7.50
CA VAL A 31 1.09 -9.05 8.47
C VAL A 31 -0.41 -8.81 8.30
N PRO A 32 -1.25 -9.04 9.33
CA PRO A 32 -2.66 -8.75 9.21
C PRO A 32 -2.77 -7.26 8.96
N LEU A 33 -3.05 -6.86 7.71
CA LEU A 33 -3.64 -5.56 7.47
C LEU A 33 -4.91 -5.58 8.32
N GLY A 34 -5.04 -4.68 9.29
CA GLY A 34 -6.08 -4.71 10.33
C GLY A 34 -7.51 -4.79 9.78
N ASP A 35 -8.52 -4.70 10.65
CA ASP A 35 -9.92 -4.87 10.23
C ASP A 35 -10.25 -4.00 9.01
N ARG A 36 -10.83 -4.64 7.98
CA ARG A 36 -11.20 -3.97 6.73
C ARG A 36 -12.19 -2.87 7.05
N VAL A 37 -11.73 -1.62 6.98
CA VAL A 37 -12.60 -0.46 7.05
C VAL A 37 -13.52 -0.51 5.84
N VAL A 38 -14.83 -0.53 6.08
CA VAL A 38 -15.84 -0.39 5.01
C VAL A 38 -16.31 1.06 5.01
N GLY A 39 -16.00 1.78 3.94
CA GLY A 39 -16.40 3.16 3.79
C GLY A 39 -17.92 3.31 3.71
N ARG A 40 -18.47 4.33 4.39
CA ARG A 40 -19.91 4.65 4.41
C ARG A 40 -20.25 5.98 3.75
N SER A 41 -19.25 6.74 3.30
CA SER A 41 -19.47 8.01 2.61
C SER A 41 -20.19 7.79 1.28
N THR A 42 -21.24 8.58 1.03
CA THR A 42 -22.00 8.64 -0.23
C THR A 42 -21.56 9.77 -1.16
N LEU A 43 -20.64 10.64 -0.72
CA LEU A 43 -20.14 11.75 -1.53
C LEU A 43 -19.30 11.23 -2.71
N LEU A 44 -19.60 11.70 -3.92
CA LEU A 44 -18.85 11.34 -5.13
C LEU A 44 -17.43 11.93 -5.12
N PHE A 45 -17.29 13.19 -4.72
CA PHE A 45 -16.00 13.88 -4.66
C PHE A 45 -15.65 14.22 -3.23
N ARG A 46 -14.39 14.02 -2.86
CA ARG A 46 -13.86 14.36 -1.54
C ARG A 46 -12.44 14.91 -1.68
N PRO A 47 -12.08 15.93 -0.88
CA PRO A 47 -10.73 16.45 -0.88
C PRO A 47 -9.75 15.36 -0.47
N TYR A 48 -8.57 15.35 -1.10
CA TYR A 48 -7.50 14.45 -0.70
C TYR A 48 -6.90 14.93 0.63
N VAL A 49 -7.06 14.14 1.68
CA VAL A 49 -6.50 14.43 3.00
C VAL A 49 -5.52 13.33 3.37
N ARG A 50 -4.25 13.69 3.55
CA ARG A 50 -3.22 12.74 4.03
C ARG A 50 -3.61 12.20 5.40
N LEU A 51 -3.68 10.87 5.50
CA LEU A 51 -3.98 10.18 6.75
C LEU A 51 -2.85 10.41 7.76
N ARG A 52 -3.19 10.94 8.92
CA ARG A 52 -2.27 11.15 10.07
C ARG A 52 -2.63 10.28 11.28
N SER A 53 -3.72 9.54 11.18
CA SER A 53 -4.35 8.72 12.22
C SER A 53 -5.19 7.62 11.57
N ALA A 54 -5.82 6.76 12.39
CA ALA A 54 -6.76 5.76 11.91
C ALA A 54 -7.86 6.42 11.05
N PRO A 55 -8.21 5.86 9.88
CA PRO A 55 -9.22 6.42 9.00
C PRO A 55 -10.63 6.22 9.57
N ASP A 56 -11.44 7.28 9.53
CA ASP A 56 -12.85 7.23 9.92
C ASP A 56 -13.68 6.61 8.78
N PRO A 57 -14.42 5.51 9.00
CA PRO A 57 -15.28 4.90 7.99
C PRO A 57 -16.32 5.87 7.36
N GLU A 58 -16.76 6.90 8.08
CA GLU A 58 -17.70 7.91 7.54
C GLU A 58 -17.05 8.84 6.51
N THR A 59 -15.73 8.91 6.52
CA THR A 59 -14.96 9.75 5.60
C THR A 59 -14.53 9.02 4.32
N VAL A 60 -14.55 7.69 4.36
CA VAL A 60 -14.13 6.81 3.27
C VAL A 60 -15.35 6.43 2.42
N ARG A 61 -15.24 6.52 1.09
CA ARG A 61 -16.32 6.11 0.17
C ARG A 61 -16.47 4.60 0.12
N SER A 62 -17.70 4.10 0.01
CA SER A 62 -17.93 2.67 -0.24
C SER A 62 -17.45 2.28 -1.65
N GLU A 63 -17.27 0.98 -1.91
CA GLU A 63 -16.82 0.49 -3.23
C GLU A 63 -17.76 0.92 -4.37
N GLU A 64 -19.08 0.89 -4.13
CA GLU A 64 -20.09 1.34 -5.10
C GLU A 64 -19.92 2.83 -5.42
N VAL A 65 -19.70 3.65 -4.39
CA VAL A 65 -19.50 5.10 -4.54
C VAL A 65 -18.16 5.40 -5.18
N LEU A 66 -17.12 4.60 -4.94
CA LEU A 66 -15.82 4.74 -5.62
C LEU A 66 -15.94 4.48 -7.13
N ARG A 67 -16.73 3.47 -7.53
CA ARG A 67 -17.03 3.22 -8.95
C ARG A 67 -17.79 4.39 -9.56
N ALA A 68 -18.84 4.87 -8.89
CA ALA A 68 -19.60 6.04 -9.32
C ALA A 68 -18.72 7.31 -9.40
N SER A 69 -17.80 7.49 -8.45
CA SER A 69 -16.84 8.60 -8.41
C SER A 69 -15.91 8.59 -9.62
N LEU A 70 -15.36 7.42 -9.99
CA LEU A 70 -14.55 7.28 -11.20
C LEU A 70 -15.35 7.62 -12.46
N HIS A 71 -16.58 7.11 -12.60
CA HIS A 71 -17.43 7.44 -13.74
C HIS A 71 -17.74 8.95 -13.81
N ALA A 72 -18.09 9.57 -12.68
CA ALA A 72 -18.36 11.00 -12.61
C ALA A 72 -17.11 11.86 -12.93
N LEU A 73 -15.92 11.34 -12.64
CA LEU A 73 -14.67 12.02 -12.97
C LEU A 73 -14.37 12.01 -14.48
N LEU A 74 -14.71 10.91 -15.15
CA LEU A 74 -14.50 10.70 -16.59
C LEU A 74 -15.56 11.38 -17.46
N ASP A 75 -16.75 11.61 -16.92
CA ASP A 75 -17.81 12.36 -17.60
C ASP A 75 -17.54 13.87 -17.52
N LYS A 76 -17.45 14.51 -18.70
CA LYS A 76 -17.19 15.95 -18.83
C LYS A 76 -18.25 16.84 -18.18
N SER A 77 -19.48 16.35 -18.04
CA SER A 77 -20.59 17.12 -17.46
C SER A 77 -20.54 17.17 -15.93
N THR A 78 -19.93 16.16 -15.30
CA THR A 78 -19.85 16.02 -13.84
C THR A 78 -18.44 16.17 -13.30
N SER A 79 -17.43 16.20 -14.17
CA SER A 79 -16.03 16.36 -13.78
C SER A 79 -15.82 17.68 -13.00
N PRO A 80 -14.94 17.70 -11.98
CA PRO A 80 -14.67 18.90 -11.19
C PRO A 80 -14.21 20.10 -12.04
N SER A 81 -14.74 21.28 -11.74
CA SER A 81 -14.22 22.53 -12.27
C SER A 81 -12.81 22.78 -11.72
N GLY A 82 -11.84 23.04 -12.59
CA GLY A 82 -10.42 23.16 -12.22
C GLY A 82 -9.47 22.41 -13.16
N GLY A 83 -10.02 21.70 -14.15
CA GLY A 83 -9.21 21.01 -15.16
C GLY A 83 -8.45 19.84 -14.57
N TRP A 84 -7.25 19.59 -15.09
CA TRP A 84 -6.44 18.43 -14.71
C TRP A 84 -6.10 18.40 -13.22
N GLU A 85 -5.82 19.54 -12.59
CA GLU A 85 -5.37 19.58 -11.20
C GLU A 85 -6.45 19.10 -10.22
N ALA A 86 -7.70 19.52 -10.45
CA ALA A 86 -8.84 19.04 -9.66
C ALA A 86 -9.11 17.55 -9.92
N VAL A 87 -8.94 17.08 -11.17
CA VAL A 87 -9.08 15.67 -11.52
C VAL A 87 -8.01 14.80 -10.86
N ARG A 88 -6.75 15.23 -10.91
CA ARG A 88 -5.60 14.58 -10.25
C ARG A 88 -5.82 14.45 -8.75
N GLU A 89 -6.26 15.51 -8.09
CA GLU A 89 -6.56 15.48 -6.66
C GLU A 89 -7.67 14.47 -6.34
N GLN A 90 -8.73 14.40 -7.16
CA GLN A 90 -9.77 13.39 -6.97
C GLN A 90 -9.26 11.96 -7.22
N LEU A 91 -8.35 11.75 -8.18
CA LEU A 91 -7.70 10.45 -8.37
C LEU A 91 -6.89 10.02 -7.14
N TRP A 92 -6.13 10.93 -6.52
CA TRP A 92 -5.43 10.64 -5.27
C TRP A 92 -6.38 10.28 -4.13
N SER A 93 -7.48 11.02 -4.03
CA SER A 93 -8.56 10.75 -3.07
C SER A 93 -9.14 9.34 -3.26
N ILE A 94 -9.45 8.93 -4.49
CA ILE A 94 -9.99 7.59 -4.80
C ILE A 94 -8.96 6.50 -4.47
N ARG A 95 -7.69 6.68 -4.88
CA ARG A 95 -6.61 5.73 -4.59
C ARG A 95 -6.39 5.56 -3.09
N GLN A 96 -6.49 6.63 -2.32
CA GLN A 96 -6.38 6.57 -0.87
C GLN A 96 -7.50 5.73 -0.24
N ASP A 97 -8.75 5.93 -0.67
CA ASP A 97 -9.89 5.15 -0.16
C ASP A 97 -9.77 3.67 -0.52
N LEU A 98 -9.23 3.34 -1.70
CA LEU A 98 -8.95 1.96 -2.09
C LEU A 98 -7.86 1.33 -1.20
N LEU A 99 -6.82 2.09 -0.84
CA LEU A 99 -5.78 1.61 0.08
C LEU A 99 -6.35 1.37 1.48
N VAL A 100 -7.11 2.32 2.02
CA VAL A 100 -7.73 2.22 3.36
C VAL A 100 -8.64 1.00 3.49
N GLN A 101 -9.38 0.67 2.43
CA GLN A 101 -10.33 -0.45 2.44
C GLN A 101 -9.70 -1.78 2.00
N HIS A 102 -8.38 -1.80 1.81
CA HIS A 102 -7.60 -2.94 1.31
C HIS A 102 -8.09 -3.45 -0.06
N LEU A 103 -8.65 -2.56 -0.88
CA LEU A 103 -9.13 -2.81 -2.24
C LEU A 103 -8.06 -2.56 -3.32
N HIS A 104 -6.80 -2.37 -2.95
CA HIS A 104 -5.70 -2.05 -3.85
C HIS A 104 -5.39 -3.12 -4.92
N ARG A 105 -5.87 -4.36 -4.73
CA ARG A 105 -5.75 -5.46 -5.73
C ARG A 105 -7.05 -5.75 -6.47
N SER A 106 -8.08 -4.91 -6.29
CA SER A 106 -9.37 -5.08 -6.96
C SER A 106 -9.30 -4.66 -8.43
N LEU A 107 -10.27 -5.13 -9.21
CA LEU A 107 -10.48 -4.65 -10.58
C LEU A 107 -10.65 -3.13 -10.62
N LEU A 108 -11.40 -2.57 -9.67
CA LEU A 108 -11.62 -1.14 -9.55
C LEU A 108 -10.30 -0.36 -9.35
N ALA A 109 -9.36 -0.89 -8.57
CA ALA A 109 -8.05 -0.25 -8.40
C ALA A 109 -7.24 -0.24 -9.71
N ALA A 110 -7.31 -1.32 -10.48
CA ALA A 110 -6.68 -1.38 -11.80
C ALA A 110 -7.31 -0.38 -12.78
N GLU A 111 -8.65 -0.27 -12.79
CA GLU A 111 -9.39 0.70 -13.60
C GLU A 111 -9.02 2.15 -13.26
N VAL A 112 -8.99 2.51 -11.96
CA VAL A 112 -8.56 3.85 -11.50
C VAL A 112 -7.12 4.15 -11.92
N GLY A 113 -6.22 3.17 -11.84
CA GLY A 113 -4.84 3.30 -12.30
C GLY A 113 -4.76 3.58 -13.80
N LEU A 114 -5.41 2.74 -14.61
CA LEU A 114 -5.40 2.83 -16.07
C LEU A 114 -6.01 4.15 -16.57
N GLU A 115 -7.19 4.51 -16.05
CA GLU A 115 -7.87 5.74 -16.47
C GLU A 115 -7.15 6.98 -15.97
N GLY A 116 -6.57 6.93 -14.76
CA GLY A 116 -5.71 7.99 -14.26
C GLY A 116 -4.48 8.21 -15.14
N ALA A 117 -3.80 7.14 -15.54
CA ALA A 117 -2.66 7.23 -16.46
C ALA A 117 -3.07 7.79 -17.84
N ARG A 118 -4.21 7.38 -18.37
CA ARG A 118 -4.77 7.92 -19.62
C ARG A 118 -5.06 9.42 -19.52
N LEU A 119 -5.62 9.88 -18.40
CA LEU A 119 -5.86 11.30 -18.14
C LEU A 119 -4.56 12.09 -18.02
N ALA A 120 -3.57 11.57 -17.28
CA ALA A 120 -2.26 12.19 -17.09
C ALA A 120 -1.52 12.39 -18.43
N ILE A 121 -1.52 11.37 -19.31
CA ILE A 121 -0.95 11.47 -20.66
C ILE A 121 -1.64 12.58 -21.46
N ARG A 122 -2.97 12.67 -21.41
CA ARG A 122 -3.72 13.73 -22.11
C ARG A 122 -3.40 15.12 -21.57
N ALA A 123 -3.12 15.24 -20.27
CA ALA A 123 -2.72 16.48 -19.63
C ALA A 123 -1.23 16.83 -19.85
N GLY A 124 -0.43 15.90 -20.35
CA GLY A 124 1.03 16.05 -20.48
C GLY A 124 1.79 15.91 -19.16
N ASP A 125 1.15 15.38 -18.12
CA ASP A 125 1.72 15.25 -16.77
C ASP A 125 2.30 13.85 -16.55
N VAL A 126 3.51 13.63 -17.08
CA VAL A 126 4.20 12.32 -17.03
C VAL A 126 4.62 11.95 -15.60
N ALA A 127 4.72 12.94 -14.69
CA ALA A 127 5.09 12.71 -13.30
C ALA A 127 3.97 12.03 -12.47
N GLU A 128 2.73 12.07 -12.97
CA GLU A 128 1.53 11.52 -12.31
C GLU A 128 1.09 10.14 -12.82
N LEU A 129 1.91 9.51 -13.66
CA LEU A 129 1.74 8.13 -14.12
C LEU A 129 2.00 7.12 -13.00
#